data_AF-A0A127CG12-F1
#
_entry.id   AF-A0A127CG12-F1
#
_cell.length_a   1.000
_cell.length_b   1.000
_cell.length_c   1.000
_cell.angle_alpha   90.00
_cell.angle_beta   90.00
_cell.angle_gamma   90.00
#
_symmetry.space_group_name_H-M   'P 1'
#
loop_
_entity.id
_entity.type
_entity.pdbx_description
1 polymer ?
#
loop_
_entity_poly.entity_id
_entity_poly.type
_entity_poly.pdbx_seq_one_letter_code
_entity_poly.pdbx_strand_id
1 'polypeptide(L)'
;MANDNYSECSRLRRIEKALLARSDELAAESRKHDAQISDLENKIKQYRPKLLDIISDLGISAHDIIGIAAETIVKRLGGVVTVVYVAMKLRDARDLQKQIESAEGMIEEIKRWKIDIAYRIKDLHSERESYIKDQEALGC
;
A
#
# COMPACT_ATOMS: atom_id res chain seq x y z
N MET A 1 -19.22 48.85 8.42
CA MET A 1 -17.75 48.74 8.24
C MET A 1 -17.10 47.95 9.38
N ALA A 2 -17.01 48.43 10.63
CA ALA A 2 -16.36 47.65 11.71
C ALA A 2 -17.06 46.31 12.05
N ASN A 3 -18.39 46.28 11.99
CA ASN A 3 -19.17 45.06 12.28
C ASN A 3 -19.11 44.00 11.17
N ASP A 4 -18.85 44.44 9.92
CA ASP A 4 -18.72 43.57 8.75
C ASP A 4 -17.37 42.86 8.77
N ASN A 5 -16.29 43.58 9.09
CA ASN A 5 -14.94 43.00 9.22
C ASN A 5 -14.88 41.98 10.36
N TYR A 6 -15.47 42.27 11.52
CA TYR A 6 -15.50 41.32 12.64
C TYR A 6 -16.22 39.99 12.27
N SER A 7 -17.35 40.10 11.57
CA SER A 7 -18.12 38.93 11.12
C SER A 7 -17.33 38.10 10.10
N GLU A 8 -16.62 38.76 9.19
CA GLU A 8 -15.79 38.11 8.18
C GLU A 8 -14.54 37.45 8.79
N CYS A 9 -13.84 38.13 9.72
CA CYS A 9 -12.74 37.53 10.50
C CYS A 9 -13.17 36.21 11.17
N SER A 10 -14.35 36.18 11.80
CA SER A 10 -14.87 34.97 12.44
C SER A 10 -15.24 33.88 11.44
N ARG A 11 -15.69 34.23 10.23
CA ARG A 11 -15.97 33.28 9.16
C ARG A 11 -14.67 32.63 8.67
N LEU A 12 -13.66 33.44 8.34
CA LEU A 12 -12.37 32.98 7.84
C LEU A 12 -11.64 32.08 8.84
N ARG A 13 -11.63 32.43 10.14
CA ARG A 13 -11.05 31.57 11.19
C ARG A 13 -11.70 30.20 11.30
N ARG A 14 -13.01 30.11 11.06
CA ARG A 14 -13.71 28.80 11.06
C ARG A 14 -13.29 27.95 9.87
N ILE A 15 -13.15 28.57 8.69
CA ILE A 15 -12.70 27.90 7.47
C ILE A 15 -11.25 27.42 7.67
N GLU A 16 -10.36 28.29 8.15
CA GLU A 16 -8.96 27.95 8.44
C GLU A 16 -8.84 26.73 9.39
N LYS A 17 -9.60 26.72 10.49
CA LYS A 17 -9.63 25.60 11.43
C LYS A 17 -10.17 24.32 10.81
N ALA A 18 -11.21 24.41 9.96
CA ALA A 18 -11.76 23.27 9.26
C ALA A 18 -10.76 22.66 8.27
N LEU A 19 -10.03 23.50 7.53
CA LEU A 19 -8.97 23.06 6.62
C LEU A 19 -7.83 22.37 7.37
N LEU A 20 -7.40 22.93 8.51
CA LEU A 20 -6.38 22.32 9.35
C LEU A 20 -6.82 20.94 9.86
N ALA A 21 -8.04 20.84 10.42
CA ALA A 21 -8.58 19.58 10.88
C ALA A 21 -8.66 18.53 9.76
N ARG A 22 -9.07 18.94 8.55
CA ARG A 22 -9.13 18.04 7.40
C ARG A 22 -7.75 17.55 6.96
N SER A 23 -6.74 18.42 7.01
CA SER A 23 -5.35 18.04 6.74
C SER A 23 -4.85 17.02 7.76
N ASP A 24 -5.14 17.24 9.04
CA ASP A 24 -4.76 16.32 10.13
C ASP A 24 -5.44 14.95 9.99
N GLU A 25 -6.71 14.91 9.58
CA GLU A 25 -7.43 13.67 9.26
C GLU A 25 -6.74 12.87 8.15
N LEU A 26 -6.40 13.52 7.03
CA LEU A 26 -5.70 12.89 5.91
C LEU A 26 -4.31 12.40 6.32
N ALA A 27 -3.59 13.18 7.13
CA ALA A 27 -2.29 12.78 7.66
C ALA A 27 -2.40 11.55 8.59
N ALA A 28 -3.47 11.47 9.39
CA ALA A 28 -3.75 10.31 10.22
C ALA A 28 -4.12 9.07 9.38
N GLU A 29 -4.88 9.25 8.31
CA GLU A 29 -5.21 8.18 7.35
C GLU A 29 -3.93 7.63 6.71
N SER A 30 -3.05 8.51 6.23
CA SER A 30 -1.74 8.16 5.65
C SER A 30 -0.89 7.29 6.58
N ARG A 31 -0.87 7.58 7.89
CA ARG A 31 -0.15 6.76 8.89
C ARG A 31 -0.78 5.38 9.12
N LYS A 32 -2.11 5.22 8.99
CA LYS A 32 -2.74 3.89 9.05
C LYS A 32 -2.28 3.00 7.90
N HIS A 33 -2.06 3.60 6.74
CA HIS A 33 -1.53 2.89 5.57
C HIS A 33 -0.05 2.51 5.70
N ASP A 34 0.75 3.24 6.48
CA ASP A 34 2.12 2.81 6.81
C ASP A 34 2.13 1.49 7.60
N ALA A 35 1.22 1.35 8.57
CA ALA A 35 1.06 0.10 9.31
C ALA A 35 0.66 -1.05 8.37
N GLN A 36 -0.28 -0.80 7.44
CA GLN A 36 -0.70 -1.80 6.45
C GLN A 36 0.45 -2.22 5.52
N ILE A 37 1.27 -1.28 5.04
CA ILE A 37 2.46 -1.60 4.24
C ILE A 37 3.41 -2.48 5.04
N SER A 38 3.72 -2.10 6.29
CA SER A 38 4.63 -2.88 7.14
C SER A 38 4.12 -4.30 7.37
N ASP A 39 2.81 -4.47 7.60
CA ASP A 39 2.18 -5.78 7.76
C ASP A 39 2.29 -6.63 6.49
N LEU A 40 2.07 -6.04 5.30
CA LEU A 40 2.21 -6.71 4.01
C LEU A 40 3.67 -7.10 3.74
N GLU A 41 4.63 -6.21 4.02
CA GLU A 41 6.05 -6.48 3.89
C GLU A 41 6.50 -7.62 4.81
N ASN A 42 5.98 -7.66 6.05
CA ASN A 42 6.23 -8.75 6.99
C ASN A 42 5.69 -10.08 6.47
N LYS A 43 4.48 -10.10 5.87
CA LYS A 43 3.94 -11.32 5.22
C LYS A 43 4.83 -11.78 4.07
N ILE A 44 5.24 -10.87 3.18
CA ILE A 44 6.14 -11.19 2.07
C ILE A 44 7.46 -11.78 2.60
N LYS A 45 8.03 -11.18 3.65
CA LYS A 45 9.26 -11.66 4.29
C LYS A 45 9.12 -13.08 4.87
N GLN A 46 7.92 -13.46 5.33
CA GLN A 46 7.64 -14.83 5.80
C GLN A 46 7.39 -15.82 4.65
N TYR A 47 6.84 -15.37 3.52
CA TYR A 47 6.50 -16.22 2.39
C TYR A 47 7.69 -16.51 1.48
N ARG A 48 8.55 -15.51 1.22
CA ARG A 48 9.70 -15.69 0.32
C ARG A 48 10.63 -16.84 0.73
N PRO A 49 11.02 -17.01 2.01
CA PRO A 49 11.85 -18.14 2.41
C PRO A 49 11.17 -19.49 2.17
N LYS A 50 9.88 -19.62 2.54
CA LYS A 50 9.11 -20.85 2.31
C LYS A 50 9.03 -21.22 0.83
N LEU A 51 8.87 -20.22 -0.03
CA LEU A 51 8.88 -20.41 -1.47
C LEU A 51 10.26 -20.88 -1.96
N LEU A 52 11.34 -20.27 -1.50
CA LEU A 52 12.71 -20.65 -1.85
C LEU A 52 13.05 -22.07 -1.37
N ASP A 53 12.58 -22.45 -0.17
CA ASP A 53 12.75 -23.81 0.36
C ASP A 53 12.09 -24.84 -0.57
N ILE A 54 10.85 -24.58 -1.01
CA ILE A 54 10.15 -25.47 -1.95
C ILE A 54 10.86 -25.55 -3.31
N ILE A 55 11.36 -24.41 -3.81
CA ILE A 55 12.13 -24.34 -5.07
C ILE A 55 13.40 -25.19 -4.96
N SER A 56 14.13 -25.03 -3.86
CA SER A 56 15.37 -25.77 -3.57
C SER A 56 15.11 -27.26 -3.44
N ASP A 57 14.08 -27.66 -2.67
CA ASP A 57 13.69 -29.06 -2.46
C ASP A 57 13.35 -29.78 -3.76
N LEU A 58 12.72 -29.05 -4.70
CA LEU A 58 12.33 -29.60 -6.00
C LEU A 58 13.44 -29.51 -7.06
N GLY A 59 14.52 -28.77 -6.81
CA GLY A 59 15.59 -28.53 -7.79
C GLY A 59 15.10 -27.83 -9.06
N ILE A 60 14.05 -27.02 -8.95
CA ILE A 60 13.43 -26.29 -10.07
C ILE A 60 13.83 -24.81 -10.01
N SER A 61 13.67 -24.08 -11.11
CA SER A 61 13.81 -22.63 -11.11
C SER A 61 12.50 -21.93 -10.73
N ALA A 62 12.57 -20.67 -10.28
CA ALA A 62 11.38 -19.86 -10.03
C ALA A 62 10.51 -19.69 -11.29
N HIS A 63 11.12 -19.73 -12.48
CA HIS A 63 10.43 -19.66 -13.76
C HIS A 63 9.59 -20.92 -14.04
N ASP A 64 10.04 -22.07 -13.53
CA ASP A 64 9.36 -23.35 -13.71
C ASP A 64 8.06 -23.44 -12.92
N ILE A 65 7.94 -22.70 -11.82
CA ILE A 65 6.70 -22.61 -11.04
C ILE A 65 5.58 -21.98 -11.87
N ILE A 66 5.90 -20.96 -12.65
CA ILE A 66 4.93 -20.20 -13.46
C ILE A 66 4.68 -20.91 -14.80
N GLY A 67 5.72 -21.49 -15.41
CA GLY A 67 5.68 -21.97 -16.80
C GLY A 67 5.57 -23.48 -17.01
N ILE A 68 5.98 -24.34 -16.08
CA ILE A 68 6.01 -25.78 -16.33
C ILE A 68 4.66 -26.45 -15.98
N ALA A 69 4.05 -27.09 -16.97
CA ALA A 69 3.03 -28.10 -16.76
C ALA A 69 3.65 -29.22 -15.91
N ALA A 70 3.04 -29.56 -14.77
CA ALA A 70 3.54 -30.59 -13.84
C ALA A 70 4.00 -31.87 -14.57
N GLU A 71 3.39 -32.20 -15.70
CA GLU A 71 3.77 -33.25 -16.64
C GLU A 71 5.27 -33.30 -17.02
N THR A 72 5.95 -32.18 -17.21
CA THR A 72 7.38 -32.18 -17.62
C THR A 72 8.30 -32.57 -16.46
N ILE A 73 7.97 -32.15 -15.24
CA ILE A 73 8.73 -32.50 -14.02
C ILE A 73 8.43 -33.96 -13.63
N VAL A 74 7.17 -34.38 -13.77
CA VAL A 74 6.69 -35.74 -13.54
C VAL A 74 7.38 -36.76 -14.45
N LYS A 75 7.60 -36.43 -15.73
CA LYS A 75 8.32 -37.31 -16.67
C LYS A 75 9.78 -37.58 -16.28
N ARG A 76 10.42 -36.72 -15.48
CA ARG A 76 11.83 -36.87 -15.06
C ARG A 76 12.01 -37.75 -13.82
N LEU A 77 10.97 -37.95 -13.00
CA LEU A 77 11.13 -38.46 -11.63
C LEU A 77 10.75 -39.94 -11.41
N GLY A 78 10.40 -40.67 -12.48
CA GLY A 78 10.48 -42.14 -12.51
C GLY A 78 9.62 -42.95 -11.51
N GLY A 79 8.68 -42.34 -10.77
CA GLY A 79 7.85 -43.05 -9.79
C GLY A 79 6.60 -42.28 -9.37
N VAL A 80 5.46 -42.97 -9.24
CA VAL A 80 4.13 -42.37 -8.97
C VAL A 80 4.08 -41.58 -7.64
N VAL A 81 4.76 -42.06 -6.60
CA VAL A 81 4.82 -41.37 -5.28
C VAL A 81 5.54 -40.04 -5.40
N THR A 82 6.66 -40.01 -6.12
CA THR A 82 7.45 -38.80 -6.38
C THR A 82 6.66 -37.77 -7.19
N VAL A 83 5.83 -38.24 -8.13
CA VAL A 83 4.96 -37.41 -8.97
C VAL A 83 3.90 -36.67 -8.15
N VAL A 84 3.21 -37.37 -7.24
CA VAL A 84 2.19 -36.75 -6.38
C VAL A 84 2.82 -35.73 -5.43
N TYR A 85 3.96 -36.08 -4.82
CA TYR A 85 4.71 -35.18 -3.94
C TYR A 85 5.10 -33.86 -4.62
N VAL A 86 5.68 -33.96 -5.82
CA VAL A 86 6.09 -32.79 -6.61
C VAL A 86 4.90 -31.93 -7.01
N ALA A 87 3.80 -32.55 -7.44
CA ALA A 87 2.60 -31.81 -7.83
C ALA A 87 1.99 -31.03 -6.65
N MET A 88 2.00 -31.59 -5.44
CA MET A 88 1.56 -30.90 -4.23
C MET A 88 2.47 -29.71 -3.91
N LYS A 89 3.79 -29.90 -3.88
CA LYS A 89 4.74 -28.83 -3.58
C LYS A 89 4.72 -27.70 -4.62
N LEU A 90 4.56 -28.03 -5.90
CA LEU A 90 4.38 -27.02 -6.96
C LEU A 90 3.11 -26.19 -6.78
N ARG A 91 2.02 -26.80 -6.30
CA ARG A 91 0.79 -26.06 -5.98
C ARG A 91 1.04 -25.10 -4.82
N ASP A 92 1.65 -25.56 -3.74
CA ASP A 92 1.99 -24.72 -2.59
C ASP A 92 2.89 -23.54 -2.99
N ALA A 93 3.88 -23.79 -3.86
CA ALA A 93 4.75 -22.75 -4.40
C ALA A 93 3.98 -21.71 -5.23
N ARG A 94 3.06 -22.14 -6.10
CA ARG A 94 2.20 -21.23 -6.88
C ARG A 94 1.29 -20.39 -6.00
N ASP A 95 0.71 -20.99 -4.97
CA ASP A 95 -0.18 -20.28 -4.06
C ASP A 95 0.58 -19.25 -3.22
N LEU A 96 1.77 -19.59 -2.73
CA LEU A 96 2.68 -18.63 -2.08
C LEU A 96 3.10 -17.50 -3.03
N GLN A 97 3.47 -17.82 -4.27
CA GLN A 97 3.86 -16.83 -5.27
C GLN A 97 2.71 -15.83 -5.54
N LYS A 98 1.48 -16.32 -5.74
CA LYS A 98 0.30 -15.47 -5.92
C LYS A 98 0.03 -14.57 -4.71
N GLN A 99 0.23 -15.09 -3.49
CA GLN A 99 0.06 -14.29 -2.27
C GLN A 99 1.12 -13.18 -2.16
N ILE A 100 2.36 -13.46 -2.56
CA ILE A 100 3.43 -12.45 -2.62
C ILE A 100 3.09 -11.37 -3.63
N GLU A 101 2.77 -11.74 -4.87
CA GLU A 101 2.42 -10.81 -5.94
C GLU A 101 1.21 -9.94 -5.57
N SER A 102 0.19 -10.54 -4.96
CA SER A 102 -0.98 -9.79 -4.48
C SER A 102 -0.61 -8.79 -3.38
N ALA A 103 0.25 -9.16 -2.44
CA ALA A 103 0.70 -8.26 -1.38
C ALA A 103 1.57 -7.12 -1.93
N GLU A 104 2.47 -7.40 -2.88
CA GLU A 104 3.28 -6.38 -3.57
C GLU A 104 2.39 -5.41 -4.38
N GLY A 105 1.38 -5.93 -5.07
CA GLY A 105 0.39 -5.10 -5.78
C GLY A 105 -0.34 -4.14 -4.84
N MET A 106 -0.83 -4.65 -3.70
CA MET A 106 -1.49 -3.81 -2.70
C MET A 106 -0.54 -2.75 -2.11
N ILE A 107 0.73 -3.08 -1.88
CA ILE A 107 1.73 -2.10 -1.40
C ILE A 107 1.87 -0.95 -2.41
N GLU A 108 1.97 -1.26 -3.71
CA GLU A 108 2.10 -0.21 -4.72
C GLU A 108 0.85 0.65 -4.87
N GLU A 109 -0.35 0.06 -4.77
CA GLU A 109 -1.60 0.83 -4.73
C GLU A 109 -1.64 1.78 -3.54
N ILE A 110 -1.28 1.30 -2.35
CA ILE A 110 -1.23 2.12 -1.13
C ILE A 110 -0.21 3.24 -1.29
N LYS A 111 1.00 2.98 -1.82
CA LYS A 111 2.01 4.02 -2.04
C LYS A 111 1.51 5.12 -2.97
N ARG A 112 0.84 4.77 -4.07
CA ARG A 112 0.24 5.76 -4.99
C ARG A 112 -0.83 6.59 -4.29
N TRP A 113 -1.69 5.94 -3.52
CA TRP A 113 -2.72 6.62 -2.75
C TRP A 113 -2.12 7.58 -1.69
N LYS A 114 -1.02 7.20 -1.04
CA LYS A 114 -0.31 8.09 -0.10
C LYS A 114 0.29 9.31 -0.78
N ILE A 115 0.80 9.16 -2.00
CA ILE A 115 1.28 10.29 -2.82
C ILE A 115 0.13 11.26 -3.10
N ASP A 116 -1.04 10.77 -3.50
CA ASP A 116 -2.23 11.59 -3.72
C ASP A 116 -2.66 12.36 -2.46
N ILE A 117 -2.67 11.69 -1.30
CA ILE A 117 -2.93 12.35 -0.02
C ILE A 117 -1.92 13.46 0.27
N ALA A 118 -0.63 13.24 0.02
CA ALA A 118 0.39 14.25 0.27
C ALA A 118 0.15 15.53 -0.56
N TYR A 119 -0.30 15.38 -1.81
CA TYR A 119 -0.70 16.53 -2.64
C TYR A 119 -1.93 17.23 -2.07
N ARG A 120 -2.98 16.48 -1.68
CA ARG A 120 -4.19 17.07 -1.10
C ARG A 120 -3.93 17.82 0.20
N ILE A 121 -3.06 17.30 1.06
CA ILE A 121 -2.59 17.98 2.28
C ILE A 121 -1.90 19.30 1.91
N LYS A 122 -1.01 19.29 0.91
CA LYS A 122 -0.32 20.49 0.43
C LYS A 122 -1.30 21.53 -0.10
N ASP A 123 -2.32 21.12 -0.84
CA ASP A 123 -3.34 22.01 -1.37
C ASP A 123 -4.17 22.64 -0.24
N LEU A 124 -4.59 21.84 0.75
CA LEU A 124 -5.29 22.34 1.94
C LEU A 124 -4.46 23.34 2.74
N HIS A 125 -3.15 23.10 2.87
CA HIS A 125 -2.24 24.06 3.53
C HIS A 125 -2.11 25.36 2.72
N SER A 126 -2.03 25.27 1.40
CA SER A 126 -1.96 26.44 0.52
C SER A 126 -3.25 27.27 0.59
N GLU A 127 -4.41 26.61 0.61
CA GLU A 127 -5.72 27.26 0.79
C GLU A 127 -5.83 27.92 2.18
N ARG A 128 -5.38 27.21 3.22
CA ARG A 128 -5.32 27.73 4.59
C ARG A 128 -4.47 29.01 4.66
N GLU A 129 -3.29 29.02 4.03
CA GLU A 129 -2.41 30.20 3.97
C GLU A 129 -3.08 31.39 3.25
N SER A 130 -3.87 31.13 2.21
CA SER A 130 -4.66 32.18 1.54
C SER A 130 -5.64 32.84 2.50
N TYR A 131 -6.41 32.04 3.27
CA TYR A 131 -7.36 32.58 4.23
C TYR A 131 -6.71 33.29 5.41
N ILE A 132 -5.49 32.90 5.80
CA ILE A 132 -4.72 33.66 6.81
C ILE A 132 -4.34 35.04 6.27
N LYS A 133 -3.88 35.12 5.02
CA LYS A 133 -3.58 36.42 4.38
C LYS A 133 -4.82 37.30 4.25
N ASP A 134 -5.97 36.71 3.93
CA ASP A 134 -7.24 37.45 3.88
C ASP A 134 -7.64 38.00 5.27
N GLN A 135 -7.39 37.24 6.34
CA GLN A 135 -7.58 37.71 7.72
C GLN A 135 -6.66 38.89 8.06
N GLU A 136 -5.37 38.78 7.72
CA GLU A 136 -4.39 39.86 7.94
C GLU A 136 -4.79 41.14 7.17
N ALA A 137 -5.29 41.01 5.94
CA ALA A 137 -5.75 42.14 5.14
C ALA A 137 -6.98 42.86 5.75
N LEU A 138 -7.82 42.13 6.49
CA LEU A 138 -8.98 42.68 7.20
C LEU A 138 -8.63 43.28 8.57
N GLY A 139 -7.39 43.11 9.05
CA GLY A 139 -6.96 43.53 10.39
C GLY A 139 -7.46 42.62 11.51
N CYS A 140 -7.68 41.34 11.20
CA CYS A 140 -7.85 40.29 12.20
C CYS A 140 -6.49 39.87 12.79
#